data_AF-A0A929I4T2-F1
#
_entry.id   AF-A0A929I4T2-F1
#
_cell.length_a   1.000
_cell.length_b   1.000
_cell.length_c   1.000
_cell.angle_alpha   90.00
_cell.angle_beta   90.00
_cell.angle_gamma   90.00
#
_symmetry.space_group_name_H-M   'P 1'
#
loop_
_entity.id
_entity.type
_entity.pdbx_description
1 polymer ?
#
loop_
_entity_poly.entity_id
_entity_poly.type
_entity_poly.pdbx_seq_one_letter_code
_entity_poly.pdbx_strand_id
1 'polypeptide(L)'
;MKQILFIILVLSLAVSANAKVVSQAMVYDHNGTVLEGYLAYDDTVKGKRPGVLVVHEWWGLNDYVRGRVEKLAKLGYVAFALDMYGKGIWTKEP
;
A
#
# COMPACT_ATOMS: atom_id res chain seq x y z
N MET A 1 36.75 21.15 20.37
CA MET A 1 36.41 19.71 20.48
C MET A 1 34.95 19.46 20.87
N LYS A 2 34.42 20.07 21.95
CA LYS A 2 33.02 19.88 22.39
C LYS A 2 31.95 20.26 21.34
N GLN A 3 32.19 21.30 20.53
CA GLN A 3 31.24 21.72 19.49
C GLN A 3 31.19 20.77 18.29
N ILE A 4 32.32 20.19 17.90
CA ILE A 4 32.38 19.17 16.84
C ILE A 4 31.64 17.91 17.28
N LEU A 5 31.79 17.52 18.56
CA LEU A 5 31.06 16.39 19.14
C LEU A 5 29.54 16.61 19.15
N PHE A 6 29.10 17.85 19.39
CA PHE A 6 27.69 18.23 19.39
C PHE A 6 27.07 18.20 17.99
N ILE A 7 27.83 18.61 16.96
CA ILE A 7 27.37 18.59 15.56
C ILE A 7 27.24 17.15 15.05
N ILE A 8 28.16 16.25 15.40
CA ILE A 8 28.09 14.82 15.03
C ILE A 8 26.87 14.14 15.69
N LEU A 9 26.59 14.47 16.96
CA LEU A 9 25.42 13.95 17.68
C LEU A 9 24.10 14.42 17.05
N VAL A 10 23.99 15.69 16.65
CA VAL A 10 22.81 16.23 15.96
C VAL A 10 22.66 15.64 14.56
N LEU A 11 23.75 15.39 13.84
CA LEU A 11 23.69 14.73 12.52
C LEU A 11 23.21 13.27 12.59
N SER A 12 23.55 12.55 13.67
CA SER A 12 23.13 11.15 13.86
C SER A 12 21.63 10.96 14.10
N LEU A 13 20.92 12.01 14.55
CA LEU A 13 19.46 11.99 14.78
C LEU A 13 18.63 12.24 13.51
N ALA A 14 19.25 12.68 12.41
CA ALA A 14 18.55 13.17 11.22
C ALA A 14 18.24 12.10 10.15
N VAL A 15 18.73 10.86 10.27
CA VAL A 15 18.63 9.87 9.19
C VAL A 15 17.89 8.62 9.64
N SER A 16 16.58 8.73 9.85
CA SER A 16 15.65 7.59 9.80
C SER A 16 14.21 8.08 9.59
N ALA A 17 13.97 8.78 8.48
CA ALA A 17 12.62 8.85 7.92
C ALA A 17 12.34 7.51 7.23
N ASN A 18 11.95 6.48 8.00
CA ASN A 18 11.38 5.26 7.43
C ASN A 18 9.99 5.60 6.91
N ALA A 19 9.90 5.96 5.63
CA ALA A 19 8.61 5.99 4.98
C ALA A 19 8.07 4.58 4.87
N LYS A 20 6.79 4.49 5.17
CA LYS A 20 6.09 3.24 5.43
C LYS A 20 5.04 3.12 4.35
N VAL A 21 5.01 1.98 3.67
CA VAL A 21 3.94 1.65 2.72
C VAL A 21 2.58 2.10 3.29
N VAL A 22 1.91 2.96 2.55
CA VAL A 22 0.57 3.44 2.86
C VAL A 22 -0.40 2.53 2.15
N SER A 23 -1.38 2.05 2.90
CA SER A 23 -2.47 1.23 2.38
C SER A 23 -3.80 1.88 2.71
N GLN A 24 -4.74 1.86 1.78
CA GLN A 24 -6.08 2.43 1.98
C GLN A 24 -7.13 1.65 1.19
N ALA A 25 -8.33 1.57 1.78
CA ALA A 25 -9.52 1.15 1.06
C ALA A 25 -9.92 2.23 0.06
N MET A 26 -10.29 1.83 -1.16
CA MET A 26 -10.68 2.73 -2.24
C MET A 26 -12.06 2.36 -2.73
N VAL A 27 -13.03 3.22 -2.46
CA VAL A 27 -14.40 3.06 -2.96
C VAL A 27 -14.45 3.49 -4.41
N TYR A 28 -15.12 2.71 -5.26
CA TYR A 28 -15.36 3.04 -6.65
C TYR A 28 -16.74 2.52 -7.10
N ASP A 29 -17.22 3.05 -8.22
CA ASP A 29 -18.47 2.63 -8.84
C ASP A 29 -18.20 1.84 -10.12
N HIS A 30 -18.98 0.79 -10.33
CA HIS A 30 -19.10 0.15 -11.63
C HIS A 30 -20.58 -0.08 -11.96
N ASN A 31 -21.10 0.67 -12.94
CA ASN A 31 -22.48 0.58 -13.41
C ASN A 31 -23.52 0.71 -12.28
N GLY A 32 -23.31 1.63 -11.34
CA GLY A 32 -24.20 1.83 -10.19
C GLY A 32 -23.99 0.84 -9.03
N THR A 33 -23.03 -0.08 -9.15
CA THR A 33 -22.60 -0.95 -8.05
C THR A 33 -21.43 -0.32 -7.33
N VAL A 34 -21.60 -0.04 -6.03
CA VAL A 34 -20.52 0.44 -5.16
C VAL A 34 -19.62 -0.71 -4.76
N LEU A 35 -18.33 -0.59 -5.08
CA LEU A 35 -17.28 -1.57 -4.84
C LEU A 35 -16.20 -0.95 -3.94
N GLU A 36 -15.43 -1.78 -3.23
CA GLU A 36 -14.36 -1.29 -2.35
C GLU A 36 -13.07 -2.08 -2.57
N GLY A 37 -12.15 -1.48 -3.31
CA GLY A 37 -10.83 -2.04 -3.59
C GLY A 37 -9.81 -1.69 -2.51
N TYR A 38 -8.57 -2.11 -2.74
CA TYR A 38 -7.46 -1.89 -1.81
C TYR A 38 -6.22 -1.37 -2.55
N LEU A 39 -5.76 -0.17 -2.19
CA LEU A 39 -4.62 0.50 -2.80
C LEU A 39 -3.45 0.52 -1.81
N ALA A 40 -2.26 0.11 -2.26
CA ALA A 40 -1.02 0.32 -1.52
C ALA A 40 0.08 0.93 -2.39
N TYR A 41 0.87 1.80 -1.76
CA TYR A 41 2.04 2.41 -2.39
C TYR A 41 3.03 2.93 -1.34
N ASP A 42 4.29 3.07 -1.72
CA ASP A 42 5.30 3.77 -0.93
C ASP A 42 5.18 5.29 -1.12
N ASP A 43 4.97 6.06 -0.05
CA ASP A 43 4.76 7.52 -0.09
C ASP A 43 6.08 8.33 -0.12
N THR A 44 7.24 7.69 0.09
CA THR A 44 8.53 8.34 -0.20
C THR A 44 8.82 8.46 -1.68
N VAL A 45 8.38 7.50 -2.49
CA VAL A 45 8.70 7.52 -3.91
C VAL A 45 7.90 8.62 -4.60
N LYS A 46 8.60 9.63 -5.12
CA LYS A 46 8.01 10.77 -5.84
C LYS A 46 7.94 10.48 -7.34
N GLY A 47 6.95 11.09 -8.00
CA GLY A 47 6.77 10.97 -9.45
C GLY A 47 5.91 9.77 -9.89
N LYS A 48 5.85 9.55 -11.21
CA LYS A 48 5.07 8.46 -11.81
C LYS A 48 5.74 7.12 -11.55
N ARG A 49 4.92 6.10 -11.33
CA ARG A 49 5.35 4.72 -11.04
C ARG A 49 4.53 3.74 -11.87
N PRO A 50 5.07 2.55 -12.16
CA PRO A 50 4.27 1.50 -12.79
C PRO A 50 3.12 1.09 -11.86
N GLY A 51 1.92 1.05 -12.44
CA GLY A 51 0.71 0.57 -11.76
C GLY A 51 0.53 -0.93 -11.97
N VAL A 52 0.13 -1.64 -10.92
CA VAL A 52 -0.25 -3.06 -10.98
C VAL A 52 -1.68 -3.22 -10.51
N LEU A 53 -2.53 -3.71 -11.40
CA LEU A 53 -3.88 -4.14 -11.06
C LEU A 53 -3.83 -5.60 -10.60
N VAL A 54 -4.31 -5.86 -9.38
CA VAL A 54 -4.39 -7.19 -8.79
C VAL A 54 -5.84 -7.65 -8.87
N VAL A 55 -6.07 -8.80 -9.49
CA VAL A 55 -7.37 -9.46 -9.51
C VAL A 55 -7.30 -10.62 -8.53
N HIS A 56 -8.19 -10.64 -7.55
CA HIS A 56 -8.24 -11.71 -6.56
C HIS A 56 -8.78 -13.01 -7.18
N GLU A 57 -8.47 -14.12 -6.53
CA GLU A 57 -9.08 -15.42 -6.82
C GLU A 57 -10.51 -15.53 -6.26
N TRP A 58 -11.10 -16.72 -6.32
CA TRP A 58 -12.50 -16.97 -5.92
C TRP A 58 -12.83 -16.55 -4.47
N TRP A 59 -11.84 -16.40 -3.59
CA TRP A 59 -12.09 -15.99 -2.20
C TRP A 59 -12.39 -14.51 -2.00
N GLY A 60 -12.27 -13.66 -3.02
CA GLY A 60 -12.54 -12.24 -2.86
C GLY A 60 -11.35 -11.43 -2.36
N LEU A 61 -11.61 -10.16 -2.03
CA LEU A 61 -10.62 -9.22 -1.49
C LEU A 61 -10.35 -9.46 0.01
N ASN A 62 -9.69 -10.58 0.32
CA ASN A 62 -9.31 -10.97 1.67
C ASN A 62 -7.90 -10.46 2.07
N ASP A 63 -7.47 -10.79 3.29
CA ASP A 63 -6.17 -10.36 3.83
C ASP A 63 -4.97 -10.92 3.07
N TYR A 64 -5.10 -12.10 2.45
CA TYR A 64 -4.05 -12.65 1.60
C TYR A 64 -3.81 -11.75 0.39
N VAL A 65 -4.87 -11.35 -0.31
CA VAL A 65 -4.77 -10.44 -1.47
C VAL A 65 -4.25 -9.08 -1.05
N ARG A 66 -4.75 -8.50 0.05
CA ARG A 66 -4.24 -7.24 0.59
C ARG A 66 -2.74 -7.32 0.89
N GLY A 67 -2.27 -8.43 1.47
CA GLY A 67 -0.85 -8.68 1.69
C GLY A 67 -0.03 -8.78 0.39
N ARG A 68 -0.60 -9.30 -0.71
CA ARG A 68 0.06 -9.27 -2.04
C ARG A 68 0.20 -7.85 -2.58
N VAL A 69 -0.84 -7.03 -2.41
CA VAL A 69 -0.82 -5.61 -2.80
C VAL A 69 0.26 -4.85 -2.03
N GLU A 70 0.37 -5.06 -0.72
CA GLU A 70 1.43 -4.44 0.09
C GLU A 70 2.84 -4.90 -0.33
N LYS A 71 3.02 -6.18 -0.66
CA LYS A 71 4.32 -6.68 -1.15
C LYS A 71 4.72 -6.02 -2.47
N LEU A 72 3.76 -5.81 -3.38
CA LEU A 72 4.02 -5.07 -4.63
C LEU A 72 4.39 -3.61 -4.35
N ALA A 73 3.71 -2.95 -3.40
CA ALA A 73 4.07 -1.61 -2.97
C ALA A 73 5.50 -1.52 -2.43
N LYS A 74 5.93 -2.51 -1.63
CA LYS A 74 7.32 -2.63 -1.13
C LYS A 74 8.36 -2.83 -2.24
N LEU A 75 7.95 -3.32 -3.41
CA LEU A 75 8.81 -3.46 -4.59
C LEU A 75 8.84 -2.18 -5.46
N GLY A 76 8.16 -1.12 -5.05
CA GLY A 76 8.17 0.19 -5.73
C GLY A 76 6.98 0.44 -6.67
N TYR A 77 6.03 -0.48 -6.74
CA TYR A 77 4.82 -0.34 -7.55
C TYR A 77 3.73 0.49 -6.85
N VAL A 78 2.81 1.05 -7.63
CA VAL A 78 1.47 1.43 -7.12
C VAL A 78 0.56 0.24 -7.39
N ALA A 79 0.15 -0.45 -6.34
CA ALA A 79 -0.62 -1.68 -6.47
C ALA A 79 -2.07 -1.46 -6.02
N PHE A 80 -3.02 -1.84 -6.85
CA PHE A 80 -4.45 -1.74 -6.56
C PHE A 80 -5.11 -3.10 -6.77
N ALA A 81 -5.70 -3.67 -5.72
CA ALA A 81 -6.61 -4.79 -5.86
C ALA A 81 -8.03 -4.28 -6.05
N LEU A 82 -8.64 -4.69 -7.16
CA LEU A 82 -10.07 -4.47 -7.38
C LEU A 82 -10.88 -5.52 -6.60
N ASP A 83 -12.09 -5.13 -6.25
CA ASP A 83 -13.12 -5.97 -5.66
C ASP A 83 -14.15 -6.36 -6.73
N MET A 84 -14.19 -7.65 -7.08
CA MET A 84 -15.14 -8.18 -8.07
C MET A 84 -16.52 -8.47 -7.49
N TYR A 85 -16.64 -8.59 -6.17
CA TYR A 85 -17.84 -9.11 -5.52
C TYR A 85 -18.67 -8.04 -4.84
N GLY A 86 -18.02 -6.98 -4.34
CA GLY A 86 -18.66 -5.87 -3.68
C GLY A 86 -18.22 -5.71 -2.24
N LYS A 87 -18.41 -4.49 -1.72
CA LYS A 87 -17.89 -4.07 -0.43
C LYS A 87 -18.33 -5.04 0.67
N GLY A 88 -17.34 -5.63 1.36
CA GLY A 88 -17.60 -6.56 2.47
C GLY A 88 -17.86 -8.01 2.06
N ILE A 89 -17.77 -8.34 0.77
CA ILE A 89 -18.10 -9.67 0.23
C ILE A 89 -16.81 -10.43 -0.10
N TRP A 90 -16.49 -11.41 0.74
CA TRP A 90 -15.40 -12.37 0.50
C TRP A 90 -15.68 -13.66 1.27
N THR A 91 -15.06 -14.75 0.81
CA THR A 91 -15.22 -16.08 1.41
C THR A 91 -14.18 -16.26 2.52
N LYS A 92 -14.58 -16.91 3.63
CA LYS A 92 -13.69 -17.17 4.77
C LYS A 92 -12.95 -18.50 4.70
N GLU A 93 -13.46 -19.45 3.91
CA GLU A 93 -12.93 -20.80 3.76
C GLU A 93 -12.93 -21.24 2.28
N PRO A 94 -12.01 -22.17 1.90
CA PRO A 94 -11.90 -22.73 0.56
C PRO A 94 -13.20 -23.21 -0.08
#